data_AF-A0A3B9FLT7-F1
#
_entry.id   AF-A0A3B9FLT7-F1
#
_cell.length_a   1.000
_cell.length_b   1.000
_cell.length_c   1.000
_cell.angle_alpha   90.00
_cell.angle_beta   90.00
_cell.angle_gamma   90.00
#
_symmetry.space_group_name_H-M   'P 1'
#
loop_
_entity.id
_entity.type
_entity.pdbx_description
1 polymer ?
#
loop_
_entity_poly.entity_id
_entity_poly.type
_entity_poly.pdbx_seq_one_letter_code
_entity_poly.pdbx_strand_id
1 'polypeptide(L)'
;MTRKLLPTALFKCSLVLCLFFAQVQVWGQDGKLTFDKSIIESAILVNLNSIKVGNGSSANRRLSSQYSPIDANSSNLIQNEILSSVGPTAVSPTFVGSLTSILDSMPPGTLADGLDHTLDYLAANKISFGLNDDSLFKAIKSAYAAYLQSVINSGQDIIAAVKEAPARSLPNLIPDRILLWDQTAPKWAKLLSRALVEAINESAYGGDKDALIGTASHSTISNVLKLINESTTPASGFYPGIEPIDSNRETSNLTMKFDGSLQKFKNFDPAKSRILEFAAKGLADGIFLSAPLTKANVPSYSKQLGENSIAAAIEFLSALNGDNSQFAFEVSKSISSGLSLGSVYATTSQPGYIVDNLPAIAAEEMAKAVSSEAI
;
A
#
# COMPACT_ATOMS: atom_id res chain seq x y z
N MET A 1 -30.27 -52.60 66.54
CA MET A 1 -28.82 -52.68 66.82
C MET A 1 -28.12 -53.41 65.67
N THR A 2 -27.34 -52.66 64.86
CA THR A 2 -25.98 -52.97 64.34
C THR A 2 -25.75 -54.31 63.60
N ARG A 3 -25.02 -54.41 62.47
CA ARG A 3 -24.11 -53.54 61.70
C ARG A 3 -23.79 -54.29 60.37
N LYS A 4 -23.64 -53.54 59.27
CA LYS A 4 -22.69 -53.65 58.13
C LYS A 4 -22.37 -55.00 57.44
N LEU A 5 -22.48 -55.05 56.10
CA LEU A 5 -21.39 -54.84 55.11
C LEU A 5 -21.92 -54.82 53.64
N LEU A 6 -21.31 -53.94 52.81
CA LEU A 6 -21.50 -53.59 51.37
C LEU A 6 -20.88 -54.66 50.40
N PRO A 7 -20.80 -54.51 49.04
CA PRO A 7 -21.44 -53.62 48.04
C PRO A 7 -22.04 -54.44 46.84
N THR A 8 -22.71 -53.94 45.78
CA THR A 8 -22.37 -52.90 44.77
C THR A 8 -23.63 -52.34 44.11
N ALA A 9 -23.74 -51.01 44.14
CA ALA A 9 -24.78 -50.19 43.53
C ALA A 9 -24.41 -49.81 42.08
N LEU A 10 -25.36 -49.94 41.15
CA LEU A 10 -26.12 -48.89 40.44
C LEU A 10 -25.32 -48.16 39.34
N PHE A 11 -25.62 -48.33 38.04
CA PHE A 11 -26.79 -47.87 37.24
C PHE A 11 -26.83 -46.35 36.95
N LYS A 12 -26.77 -46.04 35.64
CA LYS A 12 -27.33 -44.89 34.88
C LYS A 12 -26.86 -43.48 35.23
N CYS A 13 -26.36 -42.72 34.24
CA CYS A 13 -27.17 -41.85 33.36
C CYS A 13 -26.29 -40.92 32.48
N SER A 14 -26.81 -40.57 31.31
CA SER A 14 -26.52 -39.36 30.50
C SER A 14 -25.15 -39.23 29.80
N LEU A 15 -25.13 -39.57 28.51
CA LEU A 15 -24.05 -39.26 27.57
C LEU A 15 -24.31 -37.91 26.89
N VAL A 16 -24.17 -36.82 27.66
CA VAL A 16 -24.10 -35.42 27.22
C VAL A 16 -23.00 -34.78 28.07
N LEU A 17 -22.14 -33.94 27.47
CA LEU A 17 -20.88 -33.39 28.00
C LEU A 17 -19.67 -34.35 27.97
N CYS A 18 -18.90 -34.29 26.89
CA CYS A 18 -17.44 -34.30 27.00
C CYS A 18 -16.92 -33.02 26.33
N LEU A 19 -17.03 -31.93 27.09
CA LEU A 19 -16.14 -30.79 27.01
C LEU A 19 -14.71 -31.30 27.22
N PHE A 20 -13.95 -31.47 26.15
CA PHE A 20 -12.50 -31.45 26.27
C PHE A 20 -12.08 -29.99 26.45
N PHE A 21 -12.00 -29.59 27.72
CA PHE A 21 -11.17 -28.48 28.16
C PHE A 21 -9.71 -28.83 27.80
N ALA A 22 -9.23 -28.35 26.66
CA ALA A 22 -7.81 -28.15 26.47
C ALA A 22 -7.43 -26.90 27.26
N GLN A 23 -6.98 -27.10 28.50
CA GLN A 23 -6.30 -26.07 29.28
C GLN A 23 -5.01 -25.70 28.55
N VAL A 24 -5.03 -24.62 27.77
CA VAL A 24 -3.80 -23.91 27.42
C VAL A 24 -3.50 -22.99 28.60
N GLN A 25 -2.53 -23.42 29.43
CA GLN A 25 -1.89 -22.54 30.39
C GLN A 25 -1.16 -21.44 29.62
N VAL A 26 -1.77 -20.26 29.52
CA VAL A 26 -1.08 -19.02 29.17
C VAL A 26 -0.42 -18.52 30.46
N TRP A 27 0.83 -18.94 30.68
CA TRP A 27 1.70 -18.31 31.66
C TRP A 27 2.85 -17.61 30.95
N GLY A 28 2.75 -16.29 30.91
CA GLY A 28 3.84 -15.34 30.70
C GLY A 28 4.24 -15.09 29.25
N GLN A 29 3.69 -14.02 28.66
CA GLN A 29 4.45 -12.94 28.02
C GLN A 29 3.60 -11.66 28.07
N ASP A 30 4.27 -10.50 28.10
CA ASP A 30 3.77 -9.15 28.31
C ASP A 30 2.33 -8.88 27.86
N GLY A 31 1.58 -8.11 28.65
CA GLY A 31 0.17 -7.75 28.47
C GLY A 31 -0.17 -6.95 27.20
N LYS A 32 0.25 -7.41 26.03
CA LYS A 32 -0.32 -7.06 24.74
C LYS A 32 -1.65 -7.77 24.59
N LEU A 33 -2.70 -7.02 24.30
CA LEU A 33 -3.96 -7.57 23.81
C LEU A 33 -3.64 -8.40 22.55
N THR A 34 -3.98 -9.69 22.57
CA THR A 34 -3.76 -10.61 21.44
C THR A 34 -5.10 -11.06 20.88
N PHE A 35 -5.14 -11.32 19.58
CA PHE A 35 -6.30 -11.86 18.87
C PHE A 35 -5.95 -13.19 18.20
N ASP A 36 -6.95 -14.02 17.93
CA ASP A 36 -6.75 -15.29 17.26
C ASP A 36 -6.60 -15.08 15.75
N LYS A 37 -5.37 -15.25 15.27
CA LYS A 37 -4.97 -15.16 13.86
C LYS A 37 -5.72 -16.15 12.97
N SER A 38 -6.10 -17.31 13.49
CA SER A 38 -6.77 -18.37 12.71
C SER A 38 -8.16 -17.95 12.20
N ILE A 39 -8.81 -17.00 12.87
CA ILE A 39 -10.12 -16.48 12.45
C ILE A 39 -9.98 -15.65 11.17
N ILE A 40 -8.94 -14.81 11.07
CA ILE A 40 -8.62 -14.05 9.85
C ILE A 40 -8.26 -15.01 8.70
N GLU A 41 -7.42 -15.99 8.98
CA GLU A 41 -7.01 -17.00 7.98
C GLU A 41 -8.20 -17.79 7.43
N SER A 42 -9.10 -18.20 8.32
CA SER A 42 -10.34 -18.89 7.96
C SER A 42 -11.24 -18.03 7.08
N ALA A 43 -11.38 -16.73 7.39
CA ALA A 43 -12.17 -15.82 6.55
C ALA A 43 -11.58 -15.64 5.15
N ILE A 44 -10.25 -15.57 5.04
CA ILE A 44 -9.56 -15.51 3.74
C ILE A 44 -9.85 -16.80 2.94
N LEU A 45 -9.73 -17.97 3.57
CA LEU A 45 -9.95 -19.25 2.92
C LEU A 45 -11.41 -19.45 2.48
N VAL A 46 -12.37 -19.10 3.33
CA VAL A 46 -13.81 -19.20 3.00
C VAL A 46 -14.20 -18.27 1.86
N ASN A 47 -13.59 -17.09 1.78
CA ASN A 47 -13.85 -16.11 0.72
C ASN A 47 -12.92 -16.25 -0.49
N LEU A 48 -12.06 -17.28 -0.56
CA LEU A 48 -11.03 -17.38 -1.59
C LEU A 48 -11.60 -17.36 -3.02
N ASN A 49 -12.76 -17.99 -3.22
CA ASN A 49 -13.42 -17.99 -4.52
C ASN A 49 -13.93 -16.59 -4.90
N SER A 50 -14.47 -15.82 -3.96
CA SER A 50 -14.95 -14.47 -4.25
C SER A 50 -13.81 -13.48 -4.46
N ILE A 51 -12.64 -13.73 -3.86
CA ILE A 51 -11.38 -13.00 -4.14
C ILE A 51 -10.88 -13.26 -5.57
N LYS A 52 -10.98 -14.51 -6.05
CA LYS A 52 -10.52 -14.90 -7.39
C LYS A 52 -11.43 -14.40 -8.52
N VAL A 53 -12.74 -14.32 -8.29
CA VAL A 53 -13.72 -13.98 -9.32
C VAL A 53 -13.82 -12.46 -9.48
N GLY A 54 -13.24 -11.94 -10.57
CA GLY A 54 -13.45 -10.57 -11.03
C GLY A 54 -14.06 -10.56 -12.43
N ASN A 55 -15.26 -9.99 -12.57
CA ASN A 55 -15.85 -9.66 -13.87
C ASN A 55 -14.93 -8.74 -14.68
N GLY A 56 -14.69 -9.10 -15.95
CA GLY A 56 -14.25 -8.17 -17.00
C GLY A 56 -12.74 -7.94 -17.07
N SER A 57 -12.12 -8.54 -18.08
CA SER A 57 -10.76 -8.22 -18.54
C SER A 57 -10.68 -6.76 -18.98
N SER A 58 -9.98 -5.91 -18.24
CA SER A 58 -9.65 -4.56 -18.66
C SER A 58 -8.58 -4.62 -19.75
N ALA A 59 -8.97 -4.44 -21.01
CA ALA A 59 -8.05 -4.41 -22.14
C ALA A 59 -7.07 -3.23 -22.02
N ASN A 60 -5.77 -3.54 -21.88
CA ASN A 60 -4.70 -2.55 -21.97
C ASN A 60 -4.73 -1.85 -23.34
N ARG A 61 -5.11 -0.57 -23.39
CA ARG A 61 -4.87 0.27 -24.57
C ARG A 61 -3.39 0.65 -24.61
N ARG A 62 -2.62 -0.03 -25.47
CA ARG A 62 -1.24 0.36 -25.79
C ARG A 62 -1.26 1.63 -26.63
N LEU A 63 -0.65 2.71 -26.14
CA LEU A 63 -0.23 3.83 -26.98
C LEU A 63 1.17 3.53 -27.52
N SER A 64 1.39 3.88 -28.80
CA SER A 64 2.59 3.56 -29.58
C SER A 64 3.88 4.12 -28.96
N SER A 65 4.89 3.26 -28.83
CA SER A 65 6.22 3.56 -28.31
C SER A 65 7.12 4.24 -29.36
N GLN A 66 7.52 5.49 -29.10
CA GLN A 66 8.77 6.05 -29.63
C GLN A 66 9.66 6.48 -28.47
N TYR A 67 10.29 5.52 -27.79
CA TYR A 67 11.49 5.73 -27.01
C TYR A 67 12.15 4.36 -26.76
N SER A 68 13.36 4.14 -27.27
CA SER A 68 14.14 2.93 -26.98
C SER A 68 14.93 3.14 -25.69
N PRO A 69 14.72 2.31 -24.65
CA PRO A 69 15.53 2.34 -23.43
C PRO A 69 16.88 1.67 -23.64
N ILE A 70 17.87 2.15 -22.92
CA ILE A 70 19.12 1.44 -22.64
C ILE A 70 18.77 0.39 -21.56
N ASP A 71 19.08 -0.88 -21.83
CA ASP A 71 18.79 -2.10 -21.05
C ASP A 71 17.41 -2.76 -21.27
N ALA A 72 17.38 -3.82 -22.08
CA ALA A 72 16.17 -4.35 -22.71
C ALA A 72 15.33 -5.34 -21.87
N ASN A 73 15.88 -5.89 -20.78
CA ASN A 73 15.17 -6.94 -20.03
C ASN A 73 14.32 -6.39 -18.86
N SER A 74 14.77 -5.34 -18.18
CA SER A 74 14.03 -4.66 -17.11
C SER A 74 13.03 -3.64 -17.66
N SER A 75 13.35 -3.03 -18.80
CA SER A 75 12.60 -1.88 -19.33
C SER A 75 11.23 -2.23 -19.91
N ASN A 76 11.05 -3.42 -20.47
CA ASN A 76 9.77 -3.83 -21.07
C ASN A 76 8.67 -4.12 -20.03
N LEU A 77 9.03 -4.67 -18.87
CA LEU A 77 8.09 -4.89 -17.76
C LEU A 77 7.70 -3.57 -17.11
N ILE A 78 8.67 -2.67 -16.93
CA ILE A 78 8.45 -1.36 -16.31
C ILE A 78 7.63 -0.44 -17.21
N GLN A 79 7.89 -0.38 -18.52
CA GLN A 79 7.11 0.43 -19.46
C GLN A 79 5.62 0.07 -19.52
N ASN A 80 5.30 -1.22 -19.41
CA ASN A 80 3.89 -1.67 -19.33
C ASN A 80 3.22 -1.23 -18.02
N GLU A 81 3.95 -1.18 -16.90
CA GLU A 81 3.45 -0.69 -15.61
C GLU A 81 3.33 0.84 -15.54
N ILE A 82 4.13 1.58 -16.32
CA ILE A 82 4.01 3.04 -16.47
C ILE A 82 2.66 3.41 -17.13
N LEU A 83 2.24 2.64 -18.14
CA LEU A 83 1.05 2.93 -18.96
C LEU A 83 -0.23 2.20 -18.51
N SER A 84 -0.13 1.25 -17.59
CA SER A 84 -1.30 0.53 -17.06
C SER A 84 -2.03 1.39 -16.01
N SER A 85 -3.11 2.06 -16.41
CA SER A 85 -4.05 2.65 -15.44
C SER A 85 -5.47 2.25 -15.83
N VAL A 86 -6.09 1.52 -14.92
CA VAL A 86 -7.45 0.99 -15.04
C VAL A 86 -8.31 1.76 -14.02
N GLY A 87 -9.59 2.01 -14.32
CA GLY A 87 -10.53 2.66 -13.39
C GLY A 87 -10.68 1.95 -12.03
N PRO A 88 -11.55 2.43 -11.13
CA PRO A 88 -11.62 1.95 -9.76
C PRO A 88 -11.93 0.46 -9.73
N THR A 89 -11.27 -0.25 -8.82
CA THR A 89 -11.33 -1.71 -8.82
C THR A 89 -12.37 -2.22 -7.85
N ALA A 90 -13.43 -2.83 -8.37
CA ALA A 90 -14.46 -3.43 -7.53
C ALA A 90 -13.88 -4.56 -6.65
N VAL A 91 -14.24 -4.55 -5.37
CA VAL A 91 -13.87 -5.55 -4.37
C VAL A 91 -15.04 -6.47 -4.03
N SER A 92 -14.76 -7.62 -3.43
CA SER A 92 -15.77 -8.60 -3.02
C SER A 92 -16.51 -8.13 -1.75
N PRO A 93 -17.81 -7.76 -1.80
CA PRO A 93 -18.53 -7.26 -0.63
C PRO A 93 -18.62 -8.30 0.49
N THR A 94 -18.70 -9.59 0.14
CA THR A 94 -18.69 -10.70 1.10
C THR A 94 -17.38 -10.78 1.89
N PHE A 95 -16.25 -10.57 1.23
CA PHE A 95 -14.94 -10.63 1.88
C PHE A 95 -14.73 -9.41 2.77
N VAL A 96 -15.08 -8.21 2.28
CA VAL A 96 -15.06 -6.98 3.09
C VAL A 96 -15.92 -7.15 4.34
N GLY A 97 -17.18 -7.56 4.19
CA GLY A 97 -18.08 -7.75 5.33
C GLY A 97 -17.60 -8.81 6.33
N SER A 98 -17.05 -9.93 5.84
CA SER A 98 -16.48 -10.98 6.69
C SER A 98 -15.28 -10.47 7.48
N LEU A 99 -14.37 -9.74 6.85
CA LEU A 99 -13.21 -9.17 7.54
C LEU A 99 -13.62 -8.07 8.52
N THR A 100 -14.53 -7.16 8.15
CA THR A 100 -15.05 -6.12 9.05
C THR A 100 -15.66 -6.75 10.29
N SER A 101 -16.48 -7.81 10.15
CA SER A 101 -17.07 -8.48 11.30
C SER A 101 -16.02 -9.08 12.25
N ILE A 102 -14.90 -9.58 11.72
CA ILE A 102 -13.80 -10.12 12.54
C ILE A 102 -13.07 -8.99 13.23
N LEU A 103 -12.67 -7.96 12.48
CA LEU A 103 -11.97 -6.79 12.99
C LEU A 103 -12.81 -6.06 14.05
N ASP A 104 -14.12 -5.90 13.87
CA ASP A 104 -15.04 -5.30 14.85
C ASP A 104 -15.11 -6.10 16.16
N SER A 105 -14.82 -7.40 16.12
CA SER A 105 -14.79 -8.26 17.31
C SER A 105 -13.43 -8.27 18.03
N MET A 106 -12.40 -7.66 17.44
CA MET A 106 -11.05 -7.64 18.01
C MET A 106 -10.93 -6.63 19.17
N PRO A 107 -9.98 -6.85 20.10
CA PRO A 107 -9.73 -5.90 21.18
C PRO A 107 -9.36 -4.51 20.65
N PRO A 108 -9.77 -3.42 21.33
CA PRO A 108 -9.37 -2.06 20.97
C PRO A 108 -7.85 -1.93 20.83
N GLY A 109 -7.41 -1.17 19.82
CA GLY A 109 -5.98 -0.96 19.54
C GLY A 109 -5.27 -2.10 18.81
N THR A 110 -5.95 -3.22 18.49
CA THR A 110 -5.34 -4.34 17.75
C THR A 110 -5.72 -4.40 16.26
N LEU A 111 -6.57 -3.48 15.79
CA LEU A 111 -7.07 -3.47 14.41
C LEU A 111 -5.94 -3.41 13.37
N ALA A 112 -4.89 -2.63 13.65
CA ALA A 112 -3.75 -2.50 12.76
C ALA A 112 -2.91 -3.78 12.68
N ASP A 113 -2.79 -4.51 13.78
CA ASP A 113 -2.16 -5.83 13.79
C ASP A 113 -3.02 -6.87 13.05
N GLY A 114 -4.35 -6.71 13.08
CA GLY A 114 -5.28 -7.49 12.26
C GLY A 114 -5.10 -7.24 10.76
N LEU A 115 -4.96 -5.97 10.36
CA LEU A 115 -4.60 -5.60 8.98
C LEU A 115 -3.26 -6.19 8.59
N ASP A 116 -2.24 -6.02 9.43
CA ASP A 116 -0.88 -6.52 9.23
C ASP A 116 -0.88 -8.04 8.96
N HIS A 117 -1.53 -8.82 9.84
CA HIS A 117 -1.64 -10.27 9.67
C HIS A 117 -2.43 -10.67 8.41
N THR A 118 -3.50 -9.94 8.08
CA THR A 118 -4.28 -10.18 6.86
C THR A 118 -3.41 -10.04 5.61
N LEU A 119 -2.61 -8.97 5.54
CA LEU A 119 -1.75 -8.68 4.40
C LEU A 119 -0.59 -9.67 4.28
N ASP A 120 0.08 -9.99 5.40
CA ASP A 120 1.14 -10.99 5.41
C ASP A 120 0.61 -12.36 4.95
N TYR A 121 -0.54 -12.81 5.48
CA TYR A 121 -1.09 -14.11 5.13
C TYR A 121 -1.52 -14.20 3.65
N LEU A 122 -2.14 -13.15 3.11
CA LEU A 122 -2.49 -13.07 1.69
C LEU A 122 -1.24 -13.11 0.80
N ALA A 123 -0.20 -12.34 1.17
CA ALA A 123 1.04 -12.26 0.41
C ALA A 123 1.83 -13.58 0.48
N ALA A 124 2.01 -14.14 1.68
CA ALA A 124 2.70 -15.41 1.89
C ALA A 124 2.07 -16.56 1.09
N ASN A 125 0.75 -16.54 0.93
CA ASN A 125 0.00 -17.60 0.25
C ASN A 125 -0.41 -17.25 -1.19
N LYS A 126 0.08 -16.15 -1.78
CA LYS A 126 -0.29 -15.73 -3.15
C LYS A 126 -0.27 -16.89 -4.15
N ILE A 127 0.84 -17.63 -4.20
CA ILE A 127 1.05 -18.75 -5.14
C ILE A 127 0.17 -19.94 -4.76
N SER A 128 0.18 -20.36 -3.49
CA SER A 128 -0.61 -21.49 -2.99
C SER A 128 -2.11 -21.31 -3.19
N PHE A 129 -2.58 -20.07 -3.07
CA PHE A 129 -3.96 -19.70 -3.32
C PHE A 129 -4.26 -19.52 -4.80
N GLY A 130 -3.27 -19.50 -5.69
CA GLY A 130 -3.49 -19.24 -7.12
C GLY A 130 -4.02 -17.83 -7.38
N LEU A 131 -3.59 -16.84 -6.58
CA LEU A 131 -3.93 -15.44 -6.76
C LEU A 131 -3.01 -14.82 -7.82
N ASN A 132 -3.61 -14.29 -8.88
CA ASN A 132 -2.88 -13.39 -9.78
C ASN A 132 -2.76 -12.00 -9.14
N ASP A 133 -2.01 -11.10 -9.79
CA ASP A 133 -1.75 -9.76 -9.24
C ASP A 133 -3.03 -8.94 -9.04
N ASP A 134 -4.02 -9.08 -9.92
CA ASP A 134 -5.31 -8.39 -9.83
C ASP A 134 -6.14 -8.93 -8.65
N SER A 135 -6.21 -10.26 -8.46
CA SER A 135 -6.90 -10.88 -7.34
C SER A 135 -6.25 -10.51 -6.00
N LEU A 136 -4.91 -10.50 -5.92
CA LEU A 136 -4.21 -10.09 -4.71
C LEU A 136 -4.40 -8.59 -4.43
N PHE A 137 -4.31 -7.74 -5.44
CA PHE A 137 -4.60 -6.31 -5.30
C PHE A 137 -6.03 -6.06 -4.79
N LYS A 138 -7.03 -6.76 -5.33
CA LYS A 138 -8.42 -6.71 -4.84
C LYS A 138 -8.55 -7.17 -3.40
N ALA A 139 -7.85 -8.24 -3.02
CA ALA A 139 -7.84 -8.74 -1.64
C ALA A 139 -7.26 -7.70 -0.68
N ILE A 140 -6.14 -7.06 -1.05
CA ILE A 140 -5.49 -6.00 -0.26
C ILE A 140 -6.41 -4.79 -0.12
N LYS A 141 -7.02 -4.32 -1.22
CA LYS A 141 -8.00 -3.24 -1.17
C LYS A 141 -9.19 -3.59 -0.27
N SER A 142 -9.66 -4.84 -0.31
CA SER A 142 -10.72 -5.33 0.57
C SER A 142 -10.29 -5.29 2.04
N ALA A 143 -9.04 -5.65 2.34
CA ALA A 143 -8.48 -5.58 3.69
C ALA A 143 -8.41 -4.14 4.20
N TYR A 144 -7.97 -3.18 3.38
CA TYR A 144 -8.02 -1.76 3.74
C TYR A 144 -9.45 -1.27 3.96
N ALA A 145 -10.38 -1.60 3.07
CA ALA A 145 -11.78 -1.20 3.21
C ALA A 145 -12.38 -1.74 4.51
N ALA A 146 -12.12 -3.02 4.83
CA ALA A 146 -12.58 -3.64 6.06
C ALA A 146 -11.96 -2.98 7.30
N TYR A 147 -10.66 -2.72 7.28
CA TYR A 147 -9.92 -2.05 8.36
C TYR A 147 -10.45 -0.63 8.62
N LEU A 148 -10.58 0.19 7.58
CA LEU A 148 -11.11 1.56 7.72
C LEU A 148 -12.55 1.54 8.22
N GLN A 149 -13.38 0.61 7.73
CA GLN A 149 -14.76 0.47 8.22
C GLN A 149 -14.81 0.10 9.71
N SER A 150 -13.94 -0.81 10.16
CA SER A 150 -13.88 -1.19 11.58
C SER A 150 -13.35 -0.07 12.49
N VAL A 151 -12.41 0.75 11.99
CA VAL A 151 -11.97 1.97 12.69
C VAL A 151 -13.14 2.96 12.84
N ILE A 152 -13.91 3.17 11.78
CA ILE A 152 -15.11 4.02 11.81
C ILE A 152 -16.16 3.47 12.78
N ASN A 153 -16.46 2.18 12.73
CA ASN A 153 -17.46 1.53 13.59
C ASN A 153 -17.09 1.63 15.08
N SER A 154 -15.81 1.48 15.39
CA SER A 154 -15.30 1.53 16.77
C SER A 154 -15.02 2.94 17.29
N GLY A 155 -15.14 3.97 16.43
CA GLY A 155 -14.85 5.36 16.80
C GLY A 155 -13.37 5.65 17.08
N GLN A 156 -12.46 4.81 16.59
CA GLN A 156 -11.02 5.01 16.69
C GLN A 156 -10.54 6.13 15.74
N ASP A 157 -9.34 6.66 15.99
CA ASP A 157 -8.77 7.74 15.18
C ASP A 157 -8.45 7.26 13.75
N ILE A 158 -9.28 7.67 12.80
CA ILE A 158 -9.14 7.34 11.38
C ILE A 158 -7.86 7.94 10.77
N ILE A 159 -7.38 9.09 11.27
CA ILE A 159 -6.15 9.71 10.77
C ILE A 159 -4.96 8.84 11.17
N ALA A 160 -4.93 8.38 12.43
CA ALA A 160 -3.91 7.43 12.89
C ALA A 160 -3.96 6.12 12.08
N ALA A 161 -5.16 5.58 11.85
CA ALA A 161 -5.32 4.36 11.07
C ALA A 161 -4.82 4.48 9.62
N VAL A 162 -5.14 5.59 8.94
CA VAL A 162 -4.63 5.86 7.58
C VAL A 162 -3.11 5.99 7.57
N LYS A 163 -2.49 6.55 8.63
CA LYS A 163 -1.03 6.60 8.76
C LYS A 163 -0.41 5.22 8.95
N GLU A 164 -1.07 4.31 9.66
CA GLU A 164 -0.55 2.95 9.90
C GLU A 164 -0.64 2.03 8.69
N ALA A 165 -1.62 2.21 7.81
CA ALA A 165 -1.84 1.29 6.69
C ALA A 165 -0.61 1.12 5.75
N PRO A 166 0.08 2.18 5.29
CA PRO A 166 1.34 2.04 4.55
C PRO A 166 2.47 1.39 5.37
N ALA A 167 2.55 1.71 6.67
CA ALA A 167 3.57 1.18 7.57
C ALA A 167 3.45 -0.34 7.78
N ARG A 168 2.25 -0.89 7.70
CA ARG A 168 2.00 -2.34 7.74
C ARG A 168 2.13 -3.00 6.37
N SER A 169 1.56 -2.39 5.34
CA SER A 169 1.45 -3.03 4.03
C SER A 169 2.74 -3.10 3.23
N LEU A 170 3.54 -2.03 3.21
CA LEU A 170 4.77 -1.96 2.44
C LEU A 170 5.78 -3.04 2.85
N PRO A 171 6.17 -3.19 4.14
CA PRO A 171 7.15 -4.19 4.55
C PRO A 171 6.62 -5.63 4.44
N ASN A 172 5.31 -5.86 4.50
CA ASN A 172 4.74 -7.19 4.29
C ASN A 172 4.94 -7.72 2.87
N LEU A 173 5.18 -6.84 1.89
CA LEU A 173 5.36 -7.22 0.49
C LEU A 173 6.79 -6.97 -0.01
N ILE A 174 7.36 -5.80 0.30
CA ILE A 174 8.63 -5.32 -0.24
C ILE A 174 9.67 -5.34 0.89
N PRO A 175 10.88 -5.91 0.67
CA PRO A 175 11.37 -6.55 -0.56
C PRO A 175 11.07 -8.06 -0.67
N ASP A 176 10.71 -8.72 0.42
CA ASP A 176 10.84 -10.18 0.50
C ASP A 176 9.82 -10.95 -0.35
N ARG A 177 8.55 -10.54 -0.36
CA ARG A 177 7.51 -11.27 -1.12
C ARG A 177 7.65 -11.02 -2.62
N ILE A 178 7.99 -9.80 -3.02
CA ILE A 178 8.17 -9.48 -4.44
C ILE A 178 9.32 -10.26 -5.07
N LEU A 179 10.38 -10.57 -4.30
CA LEU A 179 11.49 -11.43 -4.74
C LEU A 179 10.99 -12.85 -5.05
N LEU A 180 10.15 -13.40 -4.17
CA LEU A 180 9.57 -14.74 -4.34
C LEU A 180 8.63 -14.82 -5.55
N TRP A 181 7.99 -13.71 -5.91
CA TRP A 181 7.07 -13.65 -7.04
C TRP A 181 7.74 -13.30 -8.37
N ASP A 182 9.05 -13.01 -8.37
CA ASP A 182 9.78 -12.43 -9.51
C ASP A 182 9.10 -11.15 -10.05
N GLN A 183 8.77 -10.24 -9.12
CA GLN A 183 8.06 -9.00 -9.42
C GLN A 183 8.83 -7.77 -8.93
N THR A 184 8.42 -6.60 -9.43
CA THR A 184 9.14 -5.36 -9.17
C THR A 184 8.52 -4.59 -8.01
N ALA A 185 9.35 -3.97 -7.19
CA ALA A 185 8.90 -3.14 -6.07
C ALA A 185 8.09 -1.90 -6.52
N PRO A 186 8.45 -1.19 -7.61
CA PRO A 186 7.65 -0.08 -8.10
C PRO A 186 6.21 -0.48 -8.42
N LYS A 187 6.00 -1.66 -9.02
CA LYS A 187 4.64 -2.17 -9.27
C LYS A 187 3.82 -2.26 -7.99
N TRP A 188 4.36 -2.92 -6.96
CA TRP A 188 3.61 -3.14 -5.73
C TRP A 188 3.47 -1.88 -4.89
N ALA A 189 4.45 -0.97 -4.89
CA ALA A 189 4.31 0.34 -4.29
C ALA A 189 3.13 1.10 -4.90
N LYS A 190 3.04 1.14 -6.25
CA LYS A 190 1.89 1.73 -6.96
C LYS A 190 0.56 1.10 -6.56
N LEU A 191 0.47 -0.23 -6.58
CA LEU A 191 -0.75 -0.96 -6.25
C LEU A 191 -1.19 -0.74 -4.80
N LEU A 192 -0.27 -0.78 -3.83
CA LEU A 192 -0.58 -0.56 -2.42
C LEU A 192 -1.07 0.87 -2.17
N SER A 193 -0.37 1.88 -2.71
CA SER A 193 -0.77 3.28 -2.60
C SER A 193 -2.14 3.53 -3.21
N ARG A 194 -2.39 2.96 -4.39
CA ARG A 194 -3.67 3.06 -5.09
C ARG A 194 -4.80 2.39 -4.29
N ALA A 195 -4.58 1.18 -3.80
CA ALA A 195 -5.59 0.44 -3.03
C ALA A 195 -6.04 1.21 -1.78
N LEU A 196 -5.10 1.86 -1.09
CA LEU A 196 -5.41 2.66 0.10
C LEU A 196 -6.27 3.88 -0.26
N VAL A 197 -5.90 4.64 -1.30
CA VAL A 197 -6.67 5.82 -1.72
C VAL A 197 -8.06 5.44 -2.22
N GLU A 198 -8.18 4.35 -2.99
CA GLU A 198 -9.49 3.86 -3.42
C GLU A 198 -10.34 3.42 -2.21
N ALA A 199 -9.75 2.73 -1.22
CA ALA A 199 -10.46 2.33 -0.01
C ALA A 199 -10.93 3.53 0.83
N ILE A 200 -10.13 4.59 0.94
CA ILE A 200 -10.52 5.84 1.61
C ILE A 200 -11.70 6.47 0.86
N ASN A 201 -11.60 6.61 -0.47
CA ASN A 201 -12.63 7.26 -1.27
C ASN A 201 -13.97 6.50 -1.21
N GLU A 202 -13.92 5.17 -1.18
CA GLU A 202 -15.10 4.29 -1.11
C GLU A 202 -15.62 4.07 0.32
N SER A 203 -14.89 4.50 1.35
CA SER A 203 -15.29 4.29 2.76
C SER A 203 -16.57 5.05 3.14
N ALA A 204 -17.21 4.61 4.23
CA ALA A 204 -18.36 5.30 4.82
C ALA A 204 -17.98 6.54 5.67
N TYR A 205 -16.71 6.98 5.62
CA TYR A 205 -16.27 8.13 6.40
C TYR A 205 -17.02 9.40 5.97
N GLY A 206 -17.72 10.02 6.93
CA GLY A 206 -18.54 11.21 6.69
C GLY A 206 -17.80 12.54 6.74
N GLY A 207 -16.50 12.54 7.04
CA GLY A 207 -15.67 13.75 7.07
C GLY A 207 -14.98 14.05 5.74
N ASP A 208 -13.94 14.88 5.80
CA ASP A 208 -13.16 15.29 4.63
C ASP A 208 -12.24 14.15 4.14
N LYS A 209 -12.67 13.45 3.09
CA LYS A 209 -11.90 12.38 2.45
C LYS A 209 -10.67 12.90 1.71
N ASP A 210 -10.71 14.11 1.17
CA ASP A 210 -9.57 14.72 0.47
C ASP A 210 -8.42 14.92 1.45
N ALA A 211 -8.71 15.40 2.67
CA ALA A 211 -7.73 15.52 3.75
C ALA A 211 -7.17 14.16 4.22
N LEU A 212 -7.99 13.10 4.27
CA LEU A 212 -7.50 11.75 4.54
C LEU A 212 -6.58 11.23 3.43
N ILE A 213 -6.84 11.59 2.16
CA ILE A 213 -5.95 11.24 1.05
C ILE A 213 -4.64 12.02 1.14
N GLY A 214 -4.66 13.29 1.58
CA GLY A 214 -3.44 14.02 1.95
C GLY A 214 -2.63 13.28 3.01
N THR A 215 -3.29 12.84 4.09
CA THR A 215 -2.66 12.02 5.16
C THR A 215 -2.08 10.71 4.61
N ALA A 216 -2.82 10.01 3.76
CA ALA A 216 -2.37 8.76 3.13
C ALA A 216 -1.15 9.00 2.24
N SER A 217 -1.12 10.12 1.52
CA SER A 217 -0.01 10.51 0.64
C SER A 217 1.26 10.77 1.44
N HIS A 218 1.15 11.58 2.50
CA HIS A 218 2.26 11.85 3.41
C HIS A 218 2.82 10.56 4.02
N SER A 219 1.95 9.73 4.61
CA SER A 219 2.37 8.47 5.25
C SER A 219 2.96 7.49 4.25
N THR A 220 2.40 7.38 3.04
CA THR A 220 2.90 6.47 2.00
C THR A 220 4.32 6.83 1.61
N ILE A 221 4.59 8.10 1.28
CA ILE A 221 5.94 8.53 0.88
C ILE A 221 6.94 8.37 2.02
N SER A 222 6.56 8.77 3.24
CA SER A 222 7.39 8.60 4.44
C SER A 222 7.76 7.14 4.66
N ASN A 223 6.80 6.21 4.54
CA ASN A 223 7.05 4.79 4.75
C ASN A 223 7.82 4.13 3.60
N VAL A 224 7.69 4.59 2.35
CA VAL A 224 8.57 4.13 1.27
C VAL A 224 10.01 4.56 1.53
N LEU A 225 10.24 5.80 1.94
CA LEU A 225 11.58 6.29 2.30
C LEU A 225 12.15 5.55 3.51
N LYS A 226 11.33 5.32 4.54
CA LYS A 226 11.68 4.50 5.70
C LYS A 226 12.07 3.08 5.27
N LEU A 227 11.30 2.46 4.40
CA LEU A 227 11.60 1.13 3.88
C LEU A 227 12.93 1.10 3.12
N ILE A 228 13.20 2.09 2.25
CA ILE A 228 14.50 2.22 1.57
C ILE A 228 15.62 2.33 2.61
N ASN A 229 15.46 3.15 3.63
CA ASN A 229 16.48 3.41 4.64
C ASN A 229 16.78 2.19 5.53
N GLU A 230 15.75 1.47 5.96
CA GLU A 230 15.85 0.42 6.99
C GLU A 230 16.05 -0.98 6.42
N SER A 231 15.65 -1.22 5.16
CA SER A 231 15.82 -2.53 4.53
C SER A 231 17.29 -2.86 4.30
N THR A 232 17.62 -4.16 4.36
CA THR A 232 18.95 -4.68 4.01
C THR A 232 18.93 -5.55 2.76
N THR A 233 17.76 -6.02 2.36
CA THR A 233 17.57 -6.92 1.22
C THR A 233 17.23 -6.13 -0.05
N PRO A 234 18.04 -6.20 -1.13
CA PRO A 234 17.66 -5.61 -2.41
C PRO A 234 16.62 -6.47 -3.13
N ALA A 235 15.82 -5.83 -3.98
CA ALA A 235 14.85 -6.53 -4.84
C ALA A 235 14.75 -5.85 -6.22
N SER A 236 14.02 -6.48 -7.14
CA SER A 236 13.86 -5.92 -8.49
C SER A 236 13.22 -4.53 -8.44
N GLY A 237 13.98 -3.51 -8.86
CA GLY A 237 13.56 -2.10 -8.77
C GLY A 237 13.53 -1.51 -7.35
N PHE A 238 14.19 -2.15 -6.38
CA PHE A 238 14.35 -1.66 -5.00
C PHE A 238 15.80 -1.76 -4.54
N TYR A 239 16.35 -0.62 -4.12
CA TYR A 239 17.75 -0.49 -3.74
C TYR A 239 17.83 0.09 -2.34
N PRO A 240 18.07 -0.73 -1.31
CA PRO A 240 18.11 -0.28 0.08
C PRO A 240 19.29 0.65 0.39
N GLY A 241 19.21 1.30 1.55
CA GLY A 241 20.20 2.20 2.12
C GLY A 241 20.03 3.65 1.68
N ILE A 242 20.22 4.59 2.61
CA ILE A 242 20.38 6.01 2.30
C ILE A 242 21.67 6.49 2.96
N GLU A 243 22.56 7.08 2.16
CA GLU A 243 23.85 7.59 2.60
C GLU A 243 24.09 8.97 1.98
N PRO A 244 24.79 9.88 2.69
CA PRO A 244 25.20 11.16 2.12
C PRO A 244 26.04 10.97 0.85
N ILE A 245 25.84 11.88 -0.11
CA ILE A 245 26.66 11.95 -1.31
C ILE A 245 27.65 13.09 -1.16
N ASP A 246 28.89 12.83 -1.56
CA ASP A 246 29.95 13.84 -1.60
C ASP A 246 29.48 15.05 -2.42
N SER A 247 29.48 16.22 -1.80
CA SER A 247 29.01 17.48 -2.38
C SER A 247 29.84 17.88 -3.59
N ASN A 248 31.11 17.45 -3.66
CA ASN A 248 31.99 17.69 -4.81
C ASN A 248 31.71 16.75 -5.98
N ARG A 249 30.88 15.71 -5.78
CA ARG A 249 30.51 14.70 -6.80
C ARG A 249 31.71 13.99 -7.42
N GLU A 250 32.82 13.91 -6.70
CA GLU A 250 34.06 13.28 -7.17
C GLU A 250 34.08 11.78 -6.90
N THR A 251 33.30 11.30 -5.93
CA THR A 251 33.25 9.91 -5.50
C THR A 251 31.93 9.24 -5.89
N SER A 252 32.03 7.98 -6.32
CA SER A 252 30.87 7.17 -6.72
C SER A 252 30.29 6.51 -5.47
N ASN A 253 28.97 6.33 -5.42
CA ASN A 253 28.32 5.63 -4.30
C ASN A 253 27.39 4.54 -4.84
N LEU A 254 27.74 3.28 -4.58
CA LEU A 254 26.97 2.12 -5.05
C LEU A 254 25.63 1.97 -4.33
N THR A 255 25.59 2.19 -3.01
CA THR A 255 24.36 2.17 -2.20
C THR A 255 23.33 3.14 -2.75
N MET A 256 23.79 4.33 -3.12
CA MET A 256 22.96 5.41 -3.66
C MET A 256 22.75 5.33 -5.17
N LYS A 257 23.32 4.32 -5.84
CA LYS A 257 23.40 4.20 -7.31
C LYS A 257 23.81 5.51 -7.99
N PHE A 258 24.81 6.17 -7.42
CA PHE A 258 25.32 7.45 -7.87
C PHE A 258 26.63 7.25 -8.62
N ASP A 259 26.55 7.26 -9.96
CA ASP A 259 27.69 7.42 -10.91
C ASP A 259 27.25 7.30 -12.39
N GLY A 260 26.18 6.57 -12.72
CA GLY A 260 25.74 6.36 -14.10
C GLY A 260 26.83 5.84 -15.07
N SER A 261 26.59 5.96 -16.39
CA SER A 261 27.54 5.56 -17.46
C SER A 261 28.23 6.75 -18.14
N LEU A 262 27.87 7.99 -17.78
CA LEU A 262 28.35 9.21 -18.39
C LEU A 262 29.49 9.78 -17.53
N GLN A 263 30.71 9.30 -17.77
CA GLN A 263 31.96 9.58 -17.02
C GLN A 263 32.36 11.07 -16.84
N LYS A 264 31.50 12.04 -17.19
CA LYS A 264 31.75 13.48 -17.03
C LYS A 264 30.85 14.17 -16.00
N PHE A 265 29.70 13.58 -15.63
CA PHE A 265 28.81 14.13 -14.60
C PHE A 265 28.20 12.96 -13.80
N LYS A 266 28.68 12.74 -12.57
CA LYS A 266 28.09 11.74 -11.68
C LYS A 266 26.65 12.12 -11.40
N ASN A 267 25.75 11.18 -11.68
CA ASN A 267 24.32 11.35 -11.54
C ASN A 267 23.73 10.13 -10.83
N PHE A 268 22.58 10.34 -10.19
CA PHE A 268 21.75 9.24 -9.71
C PHE A 268 21.22 8.41 -10.87
N ASP A 269 21.30 7.10 -10.74
CA ASP A 269 20.48 6.18 -11.51
C ASP A 269 19.01 6.38 -11.07
N PRO A 270 18.09 6.76 -11.98
CA PRO A 270 16.67 6.94 -11.65
C PRO A 270 16.03 5.70 -11.00
N ALA A 271 16.62 4.52 -11.18
CA ALA A 271 16.14 3.30 -10.55
C ALA A 271 16.19 3.35 -9.01
N LYS A 272 17.03 4.21 -8.40
CA LYS A 272 17.12 4.38 -6.93
C LYS A 272 15.82 4.93 -6.33
N SER A 273 15.19 5.89 -7.00
CA SER A 273 14.00 6.61 -6.54
C SER A 273 12.71 6.17 -7.25
N ARG A 274 12.81 5.28 -8.25
CA ARG A 274 11.68 4.82 -9.07
C ARG A 274 10.50 4.26 -8.26
N ILE A 275 10.77 3.61 -7.12
CA ILE A 275 9.71 3.13 -6.22
C ILE A 275 8.81 4.28 -5.71
N LEU A 276 9.38 5.46 -5.46
CA LEU A 276 8.65 6.65 -5.02
C LEU A 276 7.82 7.26 -6.16
N GLU A 277 8.35 7.29 -7.38
CA GLU A 277 7.58 7.71 -8.57
C GLU A 277 6.33 6.85 -8.73
N PHE A 278 6.46 5.53 -8.54
CA PHE A 278 5.33 4.63 -8.69
C PHE A 278 4.35 4.66 -7.52
N ALA A 279 4.84 4.81 -6.28
CA ALA A 279 3.99 5.06 -5.12
C ALA A 279 3.15 6.33 -5.34
N ALA A 280 3.80 7.42 -5.73
CA ALA A 280 3.15 8.69 -6.08
C ALA A 280 2.13 8.53 -7.22
N LYS A 281 2.49 7.83 -8.30
CA LYS A 281 1.55 7.52 -9.37
C LYS A 281 0.36 6.72 -8.85
N GLY A 282 0.57 5.77 -7.95
CA GLY A 282 -0.49 4.98 -7.32
C GLY A 282 -1.47 5.84 -6.52
N LEU A 283 -0.98 6.80 -5.75
CA LEU A 283 -1.79 7.79 -5.03
C LEU A 283 -2.65 8.61 -6.01
N ALA A 284 -2.03 9.12 -7.08
CA ALA A 284 -2.71 9.90 -8.11
C ALA A 284 -3.75 9.08 -8.88
N ASP A 285 -3.40 7.87 -9.33
CA ASP A 285 -4.33 6.94 -9.98
C ASP A 285 -5.52 6.65 -9.05
N GLY A 286 -5.28 6.44 -7.77
CA GLY A 286 -6.32 6.10 -6.79
C GLY A 286 -7.39 7.18 -6.64
N ILE A 287 -7.03 8.47 -6.67
CA ILE A 287 -8.01 9.56 -6.53
C ILE A 287 -8.53 10.06 -7.88
N PHE A 288 -7.67 10.24 -8.89
CA PHE A 288 -8.08 10.81 -10.17
C PHE A 288 -8.86 9.84 -11.06
N LEU A 289 -8.72 8.53 -10.87
CA LEU A 289 -9.48 7.54 -11.65
C LEU A 289 -10.74 7.06 -10.93
N SER A 290 -10.93 7.36 -9.64
CA SER A 290 -12.02 6.80 -8.84
C SER A 290 -13.34 7.57 -8.92
N ALA A 291 -13.32 8.83 -9.35
CA ALA A 291 -14.52 9.65 -9.49
C ALA A 291 -14.47 10.56 -10.74
N PRO A 292 -15.63 11.04 -11.23
CA PRO A 292 -15.66 12.03 -12.31
C PRO A 292 -14.85 13.29 -11.96
N LEU A 293 -14.04 13.73 -12.93
CA LEU A 293 -13.16 14.89 -12.77
C LEU A 293 -13.83 16.17 -13.26
N THR A 294 -13.56 17.27 -12.56
CA THR A 294 -14.12 18.59 -12.82
C THR A 294 -13.05 19.65 -12.59
N LYS A 295 -13.31 20.88 -13.05
CA LYS A 295 -12.45 22.04 -12.77
C LYS A 295 -12.36 22.39 -11.28
N ALA A 296 -13.27 21.87 -10.45
CA ALA A 296 -13.29 22.14 -9.01
C ALA A 296 -12.48 21.12 -8.20
N ASN A 297 -12.59 19.83 -8.52
CA ASN A 297 -11.89 18.79 -7.75
C ASN A 297 -10.45 18.56 -8.18
N VAL A 298 -10.10 18.76 -9.46
CA VAL A 298 -8.71 18.61 -9.95
C VAL A 298 -7.71 19.46 -9.16
N PRO A 299 -7.95 20.76 -8.89
CA PRO A 299 -7.07 21.56 -8.03
C PRO A 299 -7.01 21.04 -6.58
N SER A 300 -8.13 20.65 -5.97
CA SER A 300 -8.18 20.10 -4.61
C SER A 300 -7.31 18.85 -4.50
N TYR A 301 -7.48 17.90 -5.43
CA TYR A 301 -6.73 16.66 -5.47
C TYR A 301 -5.24 16.90 -5.69
N SER A 302 -4.90 17.83 -6.60
CA SER A 302 -3.51 18.19 -6.86
C SER A 302 -2.83 18.77 -5.63
N LYS A 303 -3.53 19.63 -4.89
CA LYS A 303 -3.07 20.18 -3.62
C LYS A 303 -2.81 19.09 -2.58
N GLN A 304 -3.81 18.25 -2.31
CA GLN A 304 -3.70 17.19 -1.29
C GLN A 304 -2.58 16.20 -1.60
N LEU A 305 -2.40 15.82 -2.87
CA LEU A 305 -1.33 14.91 -3.25
C LEU A 305 0.04 15.58 -3.25
N GLY A 306 0.16 16.74 -3.92
CA GLY A 306 1.44 17.42 -4.16
C GLY A 306 2.08 17.89 -2.87
N GLU A 307 1.35 18.67 -2.06
CA GLU A 307 1.87 19.26 -0.83
C GLU A 307 2.29 18.15 0.15
N ASN A 308 1.37 17.23 0.46
CA ASN A 308 1.62 16.19 1.46
C ASN A 308 2.71 15.19 1.05
N SER A 309 2.85 14.87 -0.25
CA SER A 309 3.89 13.95 -0.72
C SER A 309 5.29 14.56 -0.64
N ILE A 310 5.42 15.85 -0.97
CA ILE A 310 6.69 16.57 -0.90
C ILE A 310 7.07 16.89 0.55
N ALA A 311 6.11 17.33 1.36
CA ALA A 311 6.31 17.56 2.79
C ALA A 311 6.87 16.30 3.48
N ALA A 312 6.26 15.13 3.23
CA ALA A 312 6.76 13.85 3.74
C ALA A 312 8.21 13.56 3.35
N ALA A 313 8.58 13.81 2.10
CA ALA A 313 9.94 13.59 1.63
C ALA A 313 10.94 14.53 2.31
N ILE A 314 10.62 15.82 2.42
CA ILE A 314 11.50 16.82 3.04
C ILE A 314 11.64 16.58 4.54
N GLU A 315 10.54 16.31 5.24
CA GLU A 315 10.55 15.97 6.66
C GLU A 315 11.42 14.74 6.93
N PHE A 316 11.27 13.67 6.14
CA PHE A 316 12.08 12.48 6.30
C PHE A 316 13.57 12.74 6.05
N LEU A 317 13.90 13.41 4.93
CA LEU A 317 15.28 13.62 4.51
C LEU A 317 16.02 14.64 5.38
N SER A 318 15.32 15.64 5.91
CA SER A 318 15.88 16.63 6.85
C SER A 318 16.24 16.01 8.22
N ALA A 319 15.60 14.89 8.58
CA ALA A 319 15.93 14.14 9.79
C ALA A 319 17.12 13.19 9.62
N LEU A 320 17.62 12.99 8.39
CA LEU A 320 18.80 12.17 8.14
C LEU A 320 20.10 12.92 8.46
N ASN A 321 21.11 12.18 8.91
CA ASN A 321 22.44 12.75 9.13
C ASN A 321 23.16 12.99 7.79
N GLY A 322 23.92 14.10 7.72
CA GLY A 322 24.75 14.45 6.57
C GLY A 322 24.03 15.19 5.44
N ASP A 323 24.76 15.51 4.37
CA ASP A 323 24.20 16.19 3.20
C ASP A 323 23.48 15.20 2.27
N ASN A 324 22.15 15.26 2.32
CA ASN A 324 21.26 14.45 1.49
C ASN A 324 20.60 15.28 0.36
N SER A 325 21.06 16.51 0.11
CA SER A 325 20.43 17.45 -0.83
C SER A 325 20.27 16.90 -2.25
N GLN A 326 21.26 16.17 -2.76
CA GLN A 326 21.18 15.58 -4.10
C GLN A 326 20.15 14.45 -4.17
N PHE A 327 20.05 13.64 -3.11
CA PHE A 327 19.03 12.60 -3.05
C PHE A 327 17.64 13.22 -2.87
N ALA A 328 17.53 14.29 -2.07
CA ALA A 328 16.29 15.05 -1.93
C ALA A 328 15.78 15.58 -3.27
N PHE A 329 16.66 16.13 -4.10
CA PHE A 329 16.30 16.56 -5.45
C PHE A 329 15.76 15.39 -6.29
N GLU A 330 16.44 14.24 -6.30
CA GLU A 330 16.01 13.08 -7.09
C GLU A 330 14.69 12.48 -6.58
N VAL A 331 14.48 12.46 -5.25
CA VAL A 331 13.22 12.05 -4.61
C VAL A 331 12.08 12.98 -5.01
N SER A 332 12.24 14.29 -4.86
CA SER A 332 11.22 15.28 -5.21
C SER A 332 10.86 15.20 -6.69
N LYS A 333 11.87 15.08 -7.57
CA LYS A 333 11.67 14.87 -9.02
C LYS A 333 10.87 13.59 -9.30
N SER A 334 11.18 12.49 -8.63
CA SER A 334 10.52 11.20 -8.83
C SER A 334 9.06 11.24 -8.39
N ILE A 335 8.78 11.80 -7.21
CA ILE A 335 7.42 12.00 -6.71
C ILE A 335 6.62 12.88 -7.68
N SER A 336 7.19 14.02 -8.08
CA SER A 336 6.55 14.97 -9.01
C SER A 336 6.21 14.33 -10.35
N SER A 337 7.13 13.52 -10.90
CA SER A 337 6.91 12.75 -12.13
C SER A 337 5.74 11.80 -11.97
N GLY A 338 5.71 11.04 -10.88
CA GLY A 338 4.66 10.06 -10.60
C GLY A 338 3.27 10.69 -10.46
N LEU A 339 3.16 11.75 -9.66
CA LEU A 339 1.93 12.50 -9.46
C LEU A 339 1.42 13.11 -10.77
N SER A 340 2.30 13.79 -11.52
CA SER A 340 1.95 14.43 -12.79
C SER A 340 1.53 13.41 -13.84
N LEU A 341 2.24 12.28 -13.93
CA LEU A 341 1.90 11.20 -14.84
C LEU A 341 0.51 10.63 -14.54
N GLY A 342 0.20 10.36 -13.27
CA GLY A 342 -1.11 9.85 -12.86
C GLY A 342 -2.25 10.83 -13.12
N SER A 343 -2.08 12.09 -12.72
CA SER A 343 -3.13 13.12 -12.85
C SER A 343 -3.40 13.50 -14.31
N VAL A 344 -2.36 13.68 -15.13
CA VAL A 344 -2.49 14.02 -16.56
C VAL A 344 -3.04 12.83 -17.35
N TYR A 345 -2.61 11.60 -17.03
CA TYR A 345 -3.19 10.41 -17.66
C TYR A 345 -4.70 10.32 -17.39
N ALA A 346 -5.13 10.49 -16.13
CA ALA A 346 -6.53 10.39 -15.78
C ALA A 346 -7.38 11.48 -16.44
N THR A 347 -6.89 12.71 -16.51
CA THR A 347 -7.58 13.83 -17.15
C THR A 347 -7.57 13.78 -18.68
N THR A 348 -6.70 12.97 -19.30
CA THR A 348 -6.73 12.71 -20.76
C THR A 348 -7.57 11.48 -21.13
N SER A 349 -8.12 10.76 -20.14
CA SER A 349 -8.83 9.49 -20.37
C SER A 349 -10.19 9.64 -21.07
N GLN A 350 -10.79 10.84 -21.06
CA GLN A 350 -12.11 11.09 -21.65
C GLN A 350 -12.09 12.32 -22.56
N PRO A 351 -12.78 12.29 -23.73
CA PRO A 351 -12.86 13.45 -24.61
C PRO A 351 -13.42 14.71 -23.93
N GLY A 352 -14.40 14.56 -23.03
CA GLY A 352 -15.00 15.67 -22.29
C GLY A 352 -13.97 16.40 -21.42
N TYR A 353 -13.10 15.66 -20.72
CA TYR A 353 -12.05 16.26 -19.89
C TYR A 353 -11.03 17.06 -20.70
N ILE A 354 -10.73 16.63 -21.93
CA ILE A 354 -9.84 17.35 -22.85
C ILE A 354 -10.51 18.66 -23.30
N VAL A 355 -11.79 18.62 -23.67
CA VAL A 355 -12.56 19.82 -24.04
C VAL A 355 -12.62 20.80 -22.86
N ASP A 356 -12.75 20.29 -21.64
CA ASP A 356 -12.75 21.09 -20.42
C ASP A 356 -11.35 21.56 -19.98
N ASN A 357 -10.30 21.26 -20.75
CA ASN A 357 -8.91 21.61 -20.46
C ASN A 357 -8.38 21.04 -19.12
N LEU A 358 -8.96 19.95 -18.63
CA LEU A 358 -8.53 19.34 -17.36
C LEU A 358 -7.07 18.85 -17.36
N PRO A 359 -6.50 18.33 -18.47
CA PRO A 359 -5.08 17.95 -18.50
C PRO A 359 -4.11 19.09 -18.20
N ALA A 360 -4.35 20.26 -18.78
CA ALA A 360 -3.50 21.43 -18.53
C ALA A 360 -3.67 21.92 -17.09
N ILE A 361 -4.91 21.96 -16.59
CA ILE A 361 -5.20 22.33 -15.20
C ILE A 361 -4.52 21.36 -14.23
N ALA A 362 -4.61 20.05 -14.46
CA ALA A 362 -3.97 19.05 -13.60
C ALA A 362 -2.44 19.19 -13.60
N ALA A 363 -1.82 19.42 -14.76
CA ALA A 363 -0.38 19.65 -14.84
C ALA A 363 0.04 20.92 -14.09
N GLU A 364 -0.69 22.03 -14.29
CA GLU A 364 -0.41 23.31 -13.66
C GLU A 364 -0.59 23.26 -12.13
N GLU A 365 -1.73 22.75 -11.66
CA GLU A 365 -2.03 22.69 -10.23
C GLU A 365 -1.15 21.69 -9.50
N MET A 366 -0.78 20.57 -10.12
CA MET A 366 0.17 19.62 -9.55
C MET A 366 1.57 20.24 -9.43
N ALA A 367 2.03 20.95 -10.48
CA ALA A 367 3.33 21.64 -10.44
C ALA A 367 3.36 22.73 -9.36
N LYS A 368 2.27 23.49 -9.19
CA LYS A 368 2.11 24.47 -8.11
C LYS A 368 2.18 23.81 -6.73
N ALA A 369 1.40 22.75 -6.50
CA ALA A 369 1.32 22.06 -5.21
C ALA A 369 2.65 21.38 -4.81
N VAL A 370 3.37 20.82 -5.77
CA VAL A 370 4.72 20.29 -5.53
C VAL A 370 5.70 21.41 -5.19
N SER A 371 5.65 22.52 -5.94
CA SER A 371 6.61 23.60 -5.78
C SER A 371 6.40 24.41 -4.50
N SER A 372 5.15 24.52 -4.01
CA SER A 372 4.84 25.29 -2.80
C SER A 372 5.47 24.72 -1.52
N GLU A 373 5.66 23.40 -1.45
CA GLU A 373 6.31 22.74 -0.32
C GLU A 373 7.81 22.49 -0.55
N ALA A 374 8.28 22.55 -1.80
CA ALA A 374 9.69 22.33 -2.14
C ALA A 374 10.60 23.56 -1.94
N ILE A 375 9.99 24.75 -1.74
CA ILE A 375 10.65 26.05 -1.53
C ILE A 375 10.53 26.42 -0.06
#